data_AF-A0A4R2J097-F1
#
_entry.id   AF-A0A4R2J097-F1
#
_cell.length_a   1.000
_cell.length_b   1.000
_cell.length_c   1.000
_cell.angle_alpha   90.00
_cell.angle_beta   90.00
_cell.angle_gamma   90.00
#
_symmetry.space_group_name_H-M   'P 1'
#
loop_
_entity.id
_entity.type
_entity.pdbx_description
1 polymer ?
#
loop_
_entity_poly.entity_id
_entity_poly.type
_entity_poly.pdbx_seq_one_letter_code
_entity_poly.pdbx_strand_id
1 'polypeptide(L)'
;MSRYDWGQTHPGIEQLEKAVTEAREKVVQHPLYANLDTHEALVTFMEHHVFAVWDFMSLLKSLQRELTCVTVPWIPTAHTSSPG
;
A
#
# COMPACT_ATOMS: atom_id res chain seq x y z
N MET A 1 6.91 -23.59 18.01
CA MET A 1 6.86 -22.15 18.31
C MET A 1 6.92 -21.39 16.99
N SER A 2 5.79 -20.85 16.52
CA SER A 2 5.79 -20.01 15.30
C SER A 2 6.54 -18.73 15.63
N ARG A 3 7.64 -18.48 14.92
CA ARG A 3 8.53 -17.33 15.17
C ARG A 3 7.87 -15.99 14.82
N TYR A 4 6.72 -16.04 14.16
CA TYR A 4 5.88 -14.90 13.84
C TYR A 4 4.45 -15.21 14.28
N ASP A 5 3.98 -14.49 15.29
CA ASP A 5 2.58 -14.47 15.68
C ASP A 5 1.87 -13.40 14.85
N TRP A 6 1.50 -13.76 13.61
CA TRP A 6 0.75 -12.89 12.70
C TRP A 6 -0.71 -12.68 13.14
N GLY A 7 -1.13 -13.30 14.25
CA GLY A 7 -2.51 -13.30 14.74
C GLY A 7 -2.86 -12.20 15.74
N GLN A 8 -1.90 -11.40 16.20
CA GLN A 8 -2.18 -10.28 17.09
C GLN A 8 -2.38 -8.98 16.30
N THR A 9 -3.65 -8.60 16.16
CA THR A 9 -4.03 -7.29 15.63
C THR A 9 -3.75 -6.22 16.69
N HIS A 10 -2.89 -5.26 16.38
CA HIS A 10 -2.63 -4.13 17.28
C HIS A 10 -3.89 -3.24 17.35
N PRO A 11 -4.30 -2.72 18.53
CA PRO A 11 -5.51 -1.90 18.66
C PRO A 11 -5.50 -0.65 17.76
N GLY A 12 -4.32 -0.12 17.43
CA GLY A 12 -4.18 0.96 16.47
C GLY A 12 -4.53 0.57 15.03
N ILE A 13 -4.26 -0.68 14.62
CA ILE A 13 -4.66 -1.19 13.29
C ILE A 13 -6.18 -1.31 13.23
N GLU A 14 -6.81 -1.84 14.28
CA GLU A 14 -8.28 -1.95 14.35
C GLU A 14 -8.96 -0.57 14.27
N GLN A 15 -8.39 0.44 14.93
CA GLN A 15 -8.89 1.82 14.86
C GLN A 15 -8.78 2.40 13.45
N LEU A 16 -7.66 2.17 12.77
CA LEU A 16 -7.45 2.62 11.39
C LEU A 16 -8.41 1.93 10.43
N GLU A 17 -8.55 0.61 10.53
CA GLU A 17 -9.50 -0.17 9.73
C GLU A 17 -10.92 0.38 9.88
N LYS A 18 -11.37 0.58 11.12
CA LYS A 18 -12.69 1.18 11.39
C LYS A 18 -12.83 2.56 10.78
N ALA A 19 -11.79 3.40 10.87
CA ALA A 19 -11.81 4.75 10.33
C ALA A 19 -11.91 4.78 8.79
N VAL A 20 -11.30 3.82 8.09
CA VAL A 20 -11.29 3.78 6.62
C VAL A 20 -12.41 2.93 6.02
N THR A 21 -13.11 2.13 6.82
CA THR A 21 -14.10 1.13 6.34
C THR A 21 -15.16 1.75 5.44
N GLU A 22 -15.79 2.85 5.86
CA GLU A 22 -16.88 3.48 5.08
C GLU A 22 -16.39 3.97 3.71
N ALA A 23 -15.22 4.63 3.66
CA ALA A 23 -14.64 5.10 2.42
C ALA A 23 -14.25 3.92 1.51
N ARG A 24 -13.69 2.86 2.10
CA ARG A 24 -13.33 1.64 1.39
C ARG A 24 -14.56 0.96 0.77
N GLU A 25 -15.65 0.85 1.50
CA GLU A 25 -16.90 0.26 0.99
C GLU A 25 -17.44 1.03 -0.21
N LYS A 26 -17.46 2.37 -0.15
CA LYS A 26 -17.88 3.23 -1.27
C LYS A 26 -17.04 3.01 -2.52
N VAL A 27 -15.73 2.84 -2.36
CA VAL A 27 -14.81 2.58 -3.49
C VAL A 27 -15.06 1.19 -4.06
N VAL A 28 -15.10 0.15 -3.21
CA VAL A 28 -15.23 -1.24 -3.67
C VAL A 28 -16.58 -1.51 -4.33
N GLN A 29 -17.64 -0.85 -3.86
CA GLN A 29 -18.99 -0.97 -4.44
C GLN A 29 -19.24 0.02 -5.59
N HIS A 30 -18.22 0.73 -6.06
CA HIS A 30 -18.41 1.77 -7.05
C HIS A 30 -18.91 1.18 -8.39
N PRO A 31 -19.98 1.74 -9.01
CA PRO A 31 -20.59 1.19 -10.23
C PRO A 31 -19.63 1.08 -11.43
N LEU A 32 -18.54 1.86 -11.43
CA LEU A 32 -17.50 1.80 -12.45
C LEU A 32 -17.01 0.37 -12.69
N TYR A 33 -16.86 -0.46 -11.64
CA TYR A 33 -16.40 -1.83 -11.81
C TYR A 33 -17.39 -2.71 -12.57
N ALA A 34 -18.70 -2.45 -12.44
CA ALA A 34 -19.73 -3.15 -13.21
C ALA A 34 -19.71 -2.75 -14.70
N ASN A 35 -19.21 -1.55 -15.02
CA ASN A 35 -19.08 -1.04 -16.38
C ASN A 35 -17.79 -1.49 -17.09
N LEU A 36 -16.93 -2.29 -16.43
CA LEU A 36 -15.73 -2.89 -17.04
C LEU A 36 -16.08 -4.25 -17.67
N ASP A 37 -17.10 -4.27 -18.52
CA ASP A 37 -17.68 -5.49 -19.12
C ASP A 37 -17.22 -5.76 -20.57
N THR A 38 -16.53 -4.80 -21.17
CA THR A 38 -16.00 -4.88 -22.54
C THR A 38 -14.49 -4.69 -22.57
N HIS A 39 -13.86 -5.15 -23.66
CA HIS A 39 -12.43 -4.97 -23.85
C HIS A 39 -12.05 -3.49 -23.94
N GLU A 40 -12.83 -2.70 -24.66
CA GLU A 40 -12.63 -1.27 -24.84
C GLU A 40 -12.73 -0.53 -23.50
N ALA A 41 -13.75 -0.81 -22.69
CA ALA A 41 -13.91 -0.20 -21.37
C ALA A 41 -12.72 -0.52 -20.44
N LEU A 42 -12.23 -1.77 -20.49
CA LEU A 42 -11.05 -2.17 -19.72
C LEU A 42 -9.79 -1.43 -20.19
N VAL A 43 -9.56 -1.32 -21.50
CA VAL A 43 -8.41 -0.59 -22.05
C VAL A 43 -8.45 0.87 -21.59
N THR A 44 -9.58 1.55 -21.76
CA THR A 44 -9.75 2.94 -21.31
C THR A 44 -9.53 3.08 -19.80
N PHE A 45 -10.03 2.16 -18.99
CA PHE A 45 -9.76 2.18 -17.55
C PHE A 45 -8.26 2.06 -17.24
N MET A 46 -7.56 1.13 -17.91
CA MET A 46 -6.13 0.91 -17.69
C MET A 46 -5.26 2.09 -18.12
N GLU A 47 -5.64 2.83 -19.17
CA GLU A 47 -4.98 4.07 -19.60
C GLU A 47 -4.93 5.13 -18.48
N HIS A 48 -5.95 5.17 -17.63
CA HIS A 48 -6.01 6.07 -16.48
C HIS A 48 -5.42 5.41 -15.22
N HIS A 49 -5.61 4.10 -15.05
CA HIS A 49 -5.12 3.36 -13.88
C HIS A 49 -3.60 3.40 -13.74
N VAL A 50 -2.86 3.55 -14.85
CA VAL A 50 -1.40 3.66 -14.85
C VAL A 50 -0.88 4.76 -13.91
N PHE A 51 -1.61 5.87 -13.76
CA PHE A 51 -1.20 6.97 -12.88
C PHE A 51 -1.28 6.58 -11.40
N ALA A 52 -2.34 5.87 -11.00
CA ALA A 52 -2.48 5.37 -9.64
C ALA A 52 -1.40 4.33 -9.30
N VAL A 53 -1.09 3.42 -10.23
CA VAL A 53 -0.03 2.43 -10.06
C VAL A 53 1.35 3.09 -9.99
N TRP A 54 1.60 4.08 -10.85
CA TRP A 54 2.87 4.80 -10.83
C TRP A 54 3.05 5.58 -9.52
N ASP A 55 2.05 6.32 -9.06
CA ASP A 55 2.12 7.02 -7.77
C ASP A 55 2.45 6.03 -6.62
N PHE A 56 1.73 4.92 -6.54
CA PHE A 56 1.98 3.88 -5.53
C PHE A 56 3.38 3.29 -5.62
N MET A 57 3.86 2.97 -6.83
CA MET A 57 5.23 2.45 -7.04
C MET A 57 6.30 3.48 -6.71
N SER A 58 6.02 4.77 -6.92
CA SER A 58 6.93 5.87 -6.57
C SER A 58 7.04 6.01 -5.06
N LEU A 59 5.91 5.97 -4.35
CA LEU A 59 5.86 5.96 -2.89
C LEU A 59 6.62 4.75 -2.32
N LEU A 60 6.35 3.55 -2.85
CA LEU A 60 7.03 2.33 -2.42
C LEU A 60 8.54 2.41 -2.62
N LYS A 61 9.01 2.95 -3.75
CA LYS A 61 10.45 3.16 -4.01
C LYS A 61 11.05 4.21 -3.06
N SER A 62 10.32 5.25 -2.67
CA SER A 62 10.80 6.22 -1.68
C SER A 62 10.98 5.53 -0.32
N LEU A 63 9.95 4.81 0.15
CA LEU A 63 10.00 4.08 1.42
C LEU A 63 11.11 3.04 1.43
N GLN A 64 11.31 2.31 0.33
CA GLN A 64 12.39 1.35 0.20
C GLN A 64 13.76 2.04 0.36
N ARG A 65 13.96 3.21 -0.26
CA ARG A 65 15.21 3.97 -0.15
C ARG A 65 15.46 4.52 1.25
N GLU A 66 14.42 4.94 1.94
CA GLU A 66 14.51 5.53 3.28
C GLU A 66 14.71 4.47 4.38
N LEU A 67 14.03 3.32 4.25
CA LEU A 67 14.00 2.30 5.30
C LEU A 67 15.00 1.16 5.05
N THR A 68 15.56 1.06 3.84
CA THR A 68 16.50 -0.01 3.47
C THR A 68 17.71 0.56 2.74
N CYS A 69 18.75 -0.26 2.60
CA CYS A 69 19.96 0.15 1.89
C CYS A 69 19.92 -0.37 0.45
N VAL A 70 19.65 0.54 -0.49
CA VAL A 70 19.58 0.26 -1.94
C VAL A 70 20.75 0.88 -2.73
N THR A 71 21.69 1.53 -2.04
CA THR A 71 22.89 2.16 -2.61
C THR A 71 24.11 1.25 -2.44
N VAL A 72 25.06 1.31 -3.38
CA VAL A 72 26.30 0.52 -3.34
C VAL A 72 27.51 1.44 -3.09
N PRO A 73 28.45 1.09 -2.19
CA PRO A 73 28.45 -0.11 -1.34
C PRO A 73 27.33 -0.09 -0.30
N TRP A 74 26.82 -1.27 0.09
CA TRP A 74 25.80 -1.39 1.13
C TRP A 74 26.39 -0.90 2.46
N ILE A 75 25.83 0.17 3.01
CA ILE A 75 26.19 0.72 4.32
C ILE A 75 24.94 0.61 5.22
N PRO A 76 25.03 -0.04 6.39
CA PRO A 76 23.88 -0.15 7.28
C PRO A 76 23.36 1.24 7.67
N THR A 77 22.05 1.46 7.57
CA THR A 77 21.40 2.64 8.14
C THR A 77 21.57 2.61 9.65
N ALA A 78 22.06 3.71 10.24
CA ALA A 78 22.22 3.80 11.69
C ALA A 78 20.86 3.56 12.35
N HIS A 79 20.79 2.56 13.22
CA HIS A 79 19.63 2.34 14.05
C HIS A 79 19.36 3.64 14.83
N THR A 80 18.19 4.25 14.63
CA THR A 80 17.64 5.16 15.64
C THR A 80 17.24 4.29 16.82
N SER A 81 18.22 3.88 17.62
CA SER A 81 17.94 3.49 18.99
C SER A 81 17.22 4.68 19.62
N SER A 82 15.91 4.53 19.84
CA SER A 82 15.14 5.50 20.60
C SER A 82 15.93 5.84 21.87
N PRO A 83 16.19 7.12 22.19
CA PRO A 83 16.60 7.45 23.53
C PRO A 83 15.44 7.06 24.47
N GLY A 84 15.81 6.56 25.65
CA GLY A 84 14.90 5.96 26.63
C GLY A 84 13.83 6.91 27.18
#